data_AF-A0A5D0QKM8-F1
#
_entry.id   AF-A0A5D0QKM8-F1
#
_cell.length_a   1.000
_cell.length_b   1.000
_cell.length_c   1.000
_cell.angle_alpha   90.00
_cell.angle_beta   90.00
_cell.angle_gamma   90.00
#
_symmetry.space_group_name_H-M   'P 1'
#
loop_
_entity.id
_entity.type
_entity.pdbx_description
1 polymer ?
#
loop_
_entity_poly.entity_id
_entity_poly.type
_entity_poly.pdbx_seq_one_letter_code
_entity_poly.pdbx_strand_id
1 'polypeptide(L)'
;MDAVPDFVNLTLVEDDNESASFRIVDDSGTALSLTGADVFAVIKASQAVEDDASTGVFTLTEGDGVTIDDAAQGLITLTFPESVTESPGVWFYKIRVTRGSPSATKTAIEGWLSVADA
;
A
#
# COMPACT_ATOMS: atom_id res chain seq x y z
N MET A 1 6.70 -0.26 -20.29
CA MET A 1 6.38 0.88 -19.43
C MET A 1 6.89 0.53 -18.05
N ASP A 2 8.15 0.84 -17.75
CA ASP A 2 8.67 0.87 -16.39
C ASP A 2 8.04 2.10 -15.74
N ALA A 3 7.18 1.91 -14.73
CA ALA A 3 6.76 3.03 -13.89
C ALA A 3 7.59 2.91 -12.62
N VAL A 4 8.26 3.98 -12.23
CA VAL A 4 8.98 4.04 -10.96
C VAL A 4 7.93 4.16 -9.86
N PRO A 5 7.92 3.26 -8.86
CA PRO A 5 6.99 3.39 -7.74
C PRO A 5 7.32 4.64 -6.92
N ASP A 6 6.31 5.39 -6.52
CA ASP A 6 6.49 6.52 -5.60
C ASP A 6 6.96 5.99 -4.24
N PHE A 7 8.00 6.62 -3.70
CA PHE A 7 8.53 6.26 -2.39
C PHE A 7 7.98 7.18 -1.31
N VAL A 8 7.11 6.67 -0.44
CA VAL A 8 6.44 7.47 0.60
C VAL A 8 6.74 6.90 1.98
N ASN A 9 7.19 7.75 2.90
CA ASN A 9 7.41 7.37 4.28
C ASN A 9 6.26 7.86 5.15
N LEU A 10 5.72 6.95 5.95
CA LEU A 10 4.64 7.22 6.87
C LEU A 10 5.12 6.99 8.30
N THR A 11 4.65 7.84 9.19
CA THR A 11 4.83 7.68 10.63
C THR A 11 3.46 7.48 11.24
N LEU A 12 3.28 6.35 11.92
CA LEU A 12 2.08 6.03 12.68
C LEU A 12 2.37 6.11 14.17
N VAL A 13 1.32 6.21 14.97
CA VAL A 13 1.32 6.11 16.42
C VAL A 13 0.71 4.76 16.80
N GLU A 14 1.30 4.10 17.79
CA GLU A 14 0.75 2.88 18.36
C GLU A 14 -0.69 3.09 18.87
N ASP A 15 -1.54 2.06 18.71
CA ASP A 15 -2.96 2.03 19.12
C ASP A 15 -3.90 3.00 18.36
N ASP A 16 -3.40 3.78 17.40
CA ASP A 16 -4.24 4.65 16.57
C ASP A 16 -4.71 3.93 15.29
N ASN A 17 -5.97 4.14 14.93
CA ASN A 17 -6.53 3.62 13.67
C ASN A 17 -6.21 4.60 12.55
N GLU A 18 -4.95 4.56 12.11
CA GLU A 18 -4.49 5.46 11.07
C GLU A 18 -4.80 4.94 9.66
N SER A 19 -5.12 5.91 8.81
CA SER A 19 -5.33 5.68 7.38
C SER A 19 -4.61 6.75 6.58
N ALA A 20 -4.02 6.33 5.47
CA ALA A 20 -3.27 7.19 4.57
C ALA A 20 -3.90 7.19 3.18
N SER A 21 -4.14 8.39 2.67
CA SER A 21 -4.66 8.59 1.32
C SER A 21 -3.52 8.66 0.32
N PHE A 22 -3.63 7.87 -0.74
CA PHE A 22 -2.63 7.75 -1.77
C PHE A 22 -3.26 8.00 -3.14
N ARG A 23 -2.52 8.72 -3.99
CA ARG A 23 -2.91 8.93 -5.38
C ARG A 23 -1.98 8.15 -6.29
N ILE A 24 -2.54 7.17 -6.98
CA ILE A 24 -1.84 6.39 -7.98
C ILE A 24 -1.70 7.24 -9.24
N VAL A 25 -0.45 7.52 -9.62
CA VAL A 25 -0.12 8.25 -10.84
C VAL A 25 0.70 7.38 -11.79
N ASP A 26 0.65 7.73 -13.07
CA ASP A 26 1.55 7.27 -14.12
C ASP A 26 2.94 7.93 -13.99
N ASP A 27 3.93 7.43 -14.74
CA ASP A 27 5.30 7.97 -14.81
C ASP A 27 5.34 9.48 -15.17
N SER A 28 4.31 9.98 -15.87
CA SER A 28 4.15 11.41 -16.18
C SER A 28 3.51 12.22 -15.04
N GLY A 29 3.26 11.63 -13.87
CA GLY A 29 2.55 12.25 -12.75
C GLY A 29 1.03 12.43 -12.97
N THR A 30 0.47 11.76 -13.98
CA THR A 30 -0.97 11.83 -14.30
C THR A 30 -1.74 10.78 -13.52
N ALA A 31 -2.89 11.15 -12.95
CA ALA A 31 -3.78 10.21 -12.26
C ALA A 31 -4.07 8.95 -13.09
N LEU A 32 -3.81 7.79 -12.50
CA LEU A 32 -4.02 6.51 -13.14
C LEU A 32 -5.44 6.00 -12.83
N SER A 33 -6.31 5.95 -13.84
CA SER A 33 -7.70 5.48 -13.67
C SER A 33 -7.78 3.99 -13.30
N LEU A 34 -8.01 3.66 -12.04
CA LEU A 34 -8.14 2.31 -11.44
C LEU A 34 -9.43 1.57 -11.83
N THR A 35 -10.29 2.12 -12.68
CA THR A 35 -11.50 1.44 -13.15
C THR A 35 -11.18 0.08 -13.77
N GLY A 36 -11.66 -1.00 -13.15
CA GLY A 36 -11.40 -2.37 -13.57
C GLY A 36 -9.96 -2.85 -13.29
N ALA A 37 -9.26 -2.20 -12.37
CA ALA A 37 -7.98 -2.66 -11.83
C ALA A 37 -8.17 -3.11 -10.38
N ASP A 38 -7.48 -4.17 -10.00
CA ASP A 38 -7.42 -4.63 -8.63
C ASP A 38 -6.29 -3.90 -7.90
N VAL A 39 -6.59 -3.36 -6.73
CA VAL A 39 -5.60 -2.69 -5.87
C VAL A 39 -5.46 -3.46 -4.57
N PHE A 40 -4.22 -3.77 -4.22
CA PHE A 40 -3.90 -4.40 -2.96
C PHE A 40 -2.59 -3.82 -2.42
N ALA A 41 -2.49 -3.75 -1.10
CA ALA A 41 -1.28 -3.36 -0.42
C ALA A 41 -0.71 -4.53 0.35
N VAL A 42 0.61 -4.55 0.49
CA VAL A 42 1.31 -5.56 1.26
C VAL A 42 2.21 -4.83 2.25
N ILE A 43 2.01 -5.09 3.53
CA ILE A 43 2.83 -4.58 4.62
C ILE A 43 3.63 -5.75 5.16
N LYS A 44 4.92 -5.55 5.41
CA LYS A 44 5.83 -6.57 5.90
C LYS A 44 6.85 -5.98 6.87
N ALA A 45 7.28 -6.75 7.86
CA ALA A 45 8.22 -6.27 8.88
C ALA A 45 9.60 -5.88 8.30
N SER A 46 9.98 -6.36 7.10
CA SER A 46 11.23 -5.95 6.46
C SER A 46 11.23 -6.17 4.95
N GLN A 47 12.07 -5.40 4.22
CA GLN A 47 12.29 -5.60 2.77
C GLN A 47 12.82 -7.00 2.43
N ALA A 48 13.57 -7.63 3.35
CA ALA A 48 14.24 -8.91 3.17
C ALA A 48 13.35 -10.14 3.42
N VAL A 49 12.21 -9.97 4.10
CA VAL A 49 11.19 -11.03 4.15
C VAL A 49 10.62 -11.15 2.73
N GLU A 50 10.95 -12.27 2.07
CA GLU A 50 10.26 -12.71 0.85
C GLU A 50 8.77 -12.80 1.13
N ASP A 51 7.91 -12.69 0.11
CA ASP A 51 6.45 -12.82 0.23
C ASP A 51 6.02 -14.26 0.63
N ASP A 52 6.83 -14.96 1.43
CA ASP A 52 6.60 -16.29 1.99
C ASP A 52 5.87 -16.13 3.33
N ALA A 53 4.60 -16.55 3.32
CA ALA A 53 3.53 -16.17 4.23
C ALA A 53 3.62 -16.69 5.68
N SER A 54 4.82 -16.87 6.23
CA SER A 54 4.97 -17.58 7.51
C SER A 54 5.06 -16.69 8.75
N THR A 55 5.37 -15.39 8.64
CA THR A 55 5.35 -14.49 9.80
C THR A 55 5.38 -13.00 9.41
N GLY A 56 4.32 -12.25 9.72
CA GLY A 56 4.35 -10.78 9.69
C GLY A 56 4.22 -10.10 8.32
N VAL A 57 3.48 -10.73 7.38
CA VAL A 57 3.06 -10.10 6.12
C VAL A 57 1.55 -9.89 6.15
N PHE A 58 1.11 -8.65 6.03
CA PHE A 58 -0.30 -8.26 5.97
C PHE A 58 -0.63 -7.86 4.54
N THR A 59 -1.54 -8.59 3.90
CA THR A 59 -2.02 -8.24 2.56
C THR A 59 -3.40 -7.62 2.70
N LEU A 60 -3.50 -6.34 2.36
CA LEU A 60 -4.72 -5.57 2.40
C LEU A 60 -5.30 -5.52 0.99
N THR A 61 -6.59 -5.77 0.85
CA THR A 61 -7.30 -5.81 -0.44
C THR A 61 -8.44 -4.80 -0.46
N GLU A 62 -9.05 -4.58 -1.62
CA GLU A 62 -10.22 -3.70 -1.71
C GLU A 62 -11.33 -4.20 -0.77
N GLY A 63 -11.76 -3.34 0.16
CA GLY A 63 -12.74 -3.66 1.21
C GLY A 63 -12.14 -4.26 2.49
N ASP A 64 -10.85 -4.61 2.49
CA ASP A 64 -10.12 -5.18 3.62
C ASP A 64 -8.79 -4.43 3.80
N GLY A 65 -8.89 -3.19 4.27
CA GLY A 65 -7.76 -2.27 4.48
C GLY A 65 -7.42 -1.37 3.28
N VAL A 66 -7.84 -1.69 2.05
CA VAL A 66 -7.75 -0.75 0.91
C VAL A 66 -9.15 -0.29 0.54
N THR A 67 -9.35 1.03 0.42
CA THR A 67 -10.60 1.62 -0.08
C THR A 67 -10.30 2.47 -1.30
N ILE A 68 -10.95 2.22 -2.43
CA ILE A 68 -10.83 3.10 -3.59
C ILE A 68 -11.83 4.24 -3.44
N ASP A 69 -11.33 5.44 -3.16
CA ASP A 69 -12.17 6.63 -2.97
C ASP A 69 -12.60 7.22 -4.33
N ASP A 70 -11.65 7.34 -5.26
CA ASP A 70 -11.91 7.79 -6.62
C ASP A 70 -11.09 6.99 -7.63
N ALA A 71 -11.74 6.00 -8.25
CA ALA A 71 -11.08 5.14 -9.23
C ALA A 71 -10.65 5.92 -10.49
N ALA A 72 -11.34 7.00 -10.88
CA ALA A 72 -10.97 7.76 -12.07
C ALA A 72 -9.71 8.60 -11.85
N GLN A 73 -9.52 9.10 -10.63
CA GLN A 73 -8.35 9.87 -10.19
C GLN A 73 -7.23 9.02 -9.59
N GLY A 74 -7.45 7.70 -9.46
CA GLY A 74 -6.51 6.80 -8.82
C GLY A 74 -6.35 7.05 -7.32
N LEU A 75 -7.37 7.61 -6.67
CA LEU A 75 -7.34 7.91 -5.24
C LEU A 75 -7.77 6.68 -4.45
N ILE A 76 -6.91 6.24 -3.54
CA ILE A 76 -7.16 5.15 -2.62
C ILE A 76 -6.83 5.59 -1.20
N THR A 77 -7.50 4.98 -0.23
CA THR A 77 -7.21 5.12 1.19
C THR A 77 -6.74 3.76 1.70
N LEU A 78 -5.53 3.75 2.26
CA LEU A 78 -4.96 2.59 2.91
C LEU A 78 -5.19 2.71 4.41
N THR A 79 -5.92 1.78 5.00
CA THR A 79 -6.13 1.66 6.44
C THR A 79 -5.17 0.61 6.95
N PHE A 80 -4.33 0.98 7.91
CA PHE A 80 -3.37 0.05 8.49
C PHE A 80 -4.06 -0.85 9.50
N PRO A 81 -3.80 -2.16 9.49
CA PRO A 81 -4.38 -3.06 10.47
C PRO A 81 -3.78 -2.76 11.84
N GLU A 82 -4.61 -2.85 12.87
CA GLU A 82 -4.25 -2.70 14.28
C GLU A 82 -3.06 -3.59 14.67
N SER A 83 -2.94 -4.81 14.13
CA SER A 83 -1.77 -5.66 14.38
C SER A 83 -0.43 -5.08 13.93
N VAL A 84 -0.42 -4.12 12.99
CA VAL A 84 0.79 -3.39 12.58
C VAL A 84 1.04 -2.22 13.53
N THR A 85 0.00 -1.49 13.96
CA THR A 85 0.14 -0.35 14.87
C THR A 85 0.40 -0.78 16.31
N GLU A 86 -0.09 -1.94 16.76
CA GLU A 86 0.22 -2.55 18.07
C GLU A 86 1.68 -3.03 18.19
N SER A 87 2.41 -3.09 17.08
CA SER A 87 3.79 -3.56 17.06
C SER A 87 4.72 -2.40 16.67
N PRO A 88 5.24 -1.66 17.66
CA PRO A 88 6.09 -0.50 17.41
C PRO A 88 7.36 -0.95 16.70
N GLY A 89 7.73 -0.23 15.64
CA GLY A 89 8.80 -0.67 14.76
C GLY A 89 8.72 -0.08 13.36
N VAL A 90 9.66 -0.52 12.52
CA VAL A 90 9.73 -0.11 11.12
C VAL A 90 9.21 -1.24 10.25
N TRP A 91 8.14 -0.95 9.53
CA TRP A 91 7.49 -1.83 8.57
C TRP A 91 7.73 -1.31 7.16
N PHE A 92 7.71 -2.18 6.18
CA PHE A 92 7.79 -1.84 4.77
C PHE A 92 6.44 -2.12 4.12
N TYR A 93 5.87 -1.15 3.44
CA TYR A 93 4.61 -1.32 2.73
C TYR A 93 4.79 -1.07 1.23
N LYS A 94 4.01 -1.77 0.42
CA LYS A 94 3.98 -1.62 -1.03
C LYS A 94 2.53 -1.73 -1.52
N ILE A 95 2.10 -0.77 -2.30
CA ILE A 95 0.79 -0.72 -2.96
C ILE A 95 0.98 -1.18 -4.39
N ARG A 96 0.24 -2.21 -4.77
CA ARG A 96 0.30 -2.84 -6.08
C ARG A 96 -1.04 -2.71 -6.75
N VAL A 97 -0.98 -2.41 -8.04
CA VAL A 97 -2.13 -2.28 -8.91
C VAL A 97 -1.99 -3.33 -10.00
N THR A 98 -2.99 -4.19 -10.12
CA THR A 98 -3.09 -5.19 -11.17
C THR A 98 -4.11 -4.74 -12.19
N ARG A 99 -3.68 -4.57 -13.43
CA ARG A 99 -4.57 -4.17 -14.53
C ARG A 99 -4.28 -4.94 -15.81
N GLY A 100 -5.32 -5.16 -16.58
CA GLY A 100 -5.24 -5.52 -18.00
C GLY A 100 -5.32 -7.01 -18.28
N SER A 101 -5.24 -7.33 -19.57
CA SER A 101 -5.08 -8.69 -20.09
C SER A 101 -3.91 -8.67 -21.08
N PRO A 102 -2.76 -9.31 -20.78
CA PRO A 102 -2.47 -10.10 -19.58
C PRO A 102 -2.40 -9.23 -18.32
N SER A 103 -2.78 -9.80 -17.16
CA SER A 103 -2.76 -9.12 -15.87
C SER A 103 -1.34 -8.66 -15.53
N ALA A 104 -1.10 -7.36 -15.63
CA ALA A 104 0.17 -6.76 -15.26
C ALA A 104 0.04 -6.16 -13.85
N THR A 105 0.71 -6.77 -12.89
CA THR A 105 0.85 -6.22 -11.54
C THR A 105 2.02 -5.27 -11.52
N LYS A 106 1.77 -4.00 -11.16
CA LYS A 106 2.82 -2.99 -10.98
C LYS A 106 2.77 -2.46 -9.56
N THR A 107 3.94 -2.20 -8.98
CA THR A 107 4.03 -1.44 -7.74
C THR A 107 3.83 0.03 -8.10
N ALA A 108 2.83 0.65 -7.50
CA ALA A 108 2.55 2.07 -7.70
C ALA A 108 3.25 2.91 -6.64
N ILE A 109 3.20 2.46 -5.38
CA ILE A 109 3.75 3.18 -4.24
C ILE A 109 4.42 2.17 -3.34
N GLU A 110 5.53 2.53 -2.74
CA GLU A 110 6.17 1.75 -1.69
C GLU A 110 6.84 2.65 -0.67
N GLY A 111 7.19 2.12 0.49
CA GLY A 111 8.01 2.85 1.44
C GLY A 111 7.99 2.29 2.84
N TRP A 112 8.52 3.11 3.76
CA TRP A 112 8.68 2.74 5.15
C TRP A 112 7.55 3.32 6.00
N LEU A 113 6.98 2.47 6.83
CA LEU A 113 5.99 2.78 7.83
C LEU A 113 6.67 2.67 9.20
N SER A 114 6.83 3.79 9.89
CA SER A 114 7.43 3.82 11.24
C SER A 114 6.33 3.98 12.27
N VAL A 115 6.10 2.95 13.08
CA VAL A 115 5.14 2.99 14.18
C VAL A 115 5.90 3.43 15.43
N ALA A 116 5.55 4.59 15.95
CA ALA A 116 6.09 5.14 17.18
C ALA A 116 5.28 4.69 18.40
N ASP A 117 5.98 4.31 19.47
CA ASP A 117 5.41 4.11 20.80
C ASP A 117 4.82 5.44 21.30
N ALA A 118 3.57 5.41 21.79
CA ALA A 118 2.79 6.59 22.16
C ALA A 118 3.16 7.19 23.53
#